data_AF-A0A1B6CLK5-F1
#
_entry.id   AF-A0A1B6CLK5-F1
#
_cell.length_a   1.000
_cell.length_b   1.000
_cell.length_c   1.000
_cell.angle_alpha   90.00
_cell.angle_beta   90.00
_cell.angle_gamma   90.00
#
_symmetry.space_group_name_H-M   'P 1'
#
loop_
_entity.id
_entity.type
_entity.pdbx_description
1 polymer ?
#
loop_
_entity_poly.entity_id
_entity_poly.type
_entity_poly.pdbx_seq_one_letter_code
_entity_poly.pdbx_strand_id
1 'polypeptide(L)'
;MTLDAKLRWKPHVKKKQEELKMKYRKMYWLLGRHSALSVHNKLLLYRQVLKPIWTYGIQLWGCTSQSNRMIIQRFQNKVLRAIVNAPWYIRNDNLHKDLDVEIVDNVIKLYAQRHEQRLQQHVNIEAHQLLDNDDLIRRLKRVKPFELV
;
A
#
# COMPACT_ATOMS: atom_id res chain seq x y z
N MET A 1 -5.81 -10.95 8.58
CA MET A 1 -6.11 -10.69 7.15
C MET A 1 -7.51 -11.22 6.85
N THR A 2 -8.31 -10.62 5.95
CA THR A 2 -9.67 -11.11 5.65
C THR A 2 -9.69 -11.64 4.22
N LEU A 3 -9.75 -12.97 4.08
CA LEU A 3 -9.83 -13.66 2.79
C LEU A 3 -11.30 -13.81 2.41
N ASP A 4 -11.73 -13.16 1.33
CA ASP A 4 -13.03 -13.46 0.75
C ASP A 4 -12.93 -14.67 -0.18
N ALA A 5 -14.00 -15.45 -0.31
CA ALA A 5 -14.01 -16.67 -1.12
C ALA A 5 -13.58 -16.46 -2.58
N LYS A 6 -13.72 -15.22 -3.10
CA LYS A 6 -13.35 -14.86 -4.47
C LYS A 6 -12.03 -14.09 -4.56
N LEU A 7 -11.32 -13.87 -3.44
CA LEU A 7 -10.08 -13.09 -3.32
C LEU A 7 -10.14 -11.76 -4.08
N ARG A 8 -11.27 -11.06 -3.94
CA ARG A 8 -11.47 -9.70 -4.49
C ARG A 8 -10.85 -8.63 -3.60
N TRP A 9 -10.57 -8.95 -2.34
CA TRP A 9 -9.94 -8.07 -1.36
C TRP A 9 -10.73 -6.81 -0.98
N LYS A 10 -11.91 -6.58 -1.56
CA LYS A 10 -12.80 -5.46 -1.23
C LYS A 10 -13.09 -5.33 0.28
N PRO A 11 -13.55 -6.38 1.00
CA PRO A 11 -13.80 -6.25 2.44
C PRO A 11 -12.52 -5.98 3.22
N HIS A 12 -11.40 -6.58 2.80
CA HIS A 12 -10.09 -6.36 3.41
C HIS A 12 -9.64 -4.90 3.29
N VAL A 13 -9.67 -4.34 2.07
CA VAL A 13 -9.26 -2.96 1.79
C VAL A 13 -10.16 -1.97 2.54
N LYS A 14 -11.47 -2.22 2.61
CA LYS A 14 -12.41 -1.39 3.39
C LYS A 14 -12.03 -1.40 4.87
N LYS A 15 -11.80 -2.58 5.46
CA LYS A 15 -11.37 -2.71 6.85
C LYS A 15 -10.04 -1.99 7.11
N LYS A 16 -9.06 -2.12 6.20
CA LYS A 16 -7.78 -1.40 6.29
C LYS A 16 -7.93 0.11 6.19
N GLN A 17 -8.82 0.60 5.33
CA GLN A 17 -9.13 2.01 5.25
C GLN A 17 -9.75 2.54 6.56
N GLU A 18 -10.66 1.78 7.18
CA GLU A 18 -11.28 2.15 8.45
C GLU A 18 -10.25 2.16 9.58
N GLU A 19 -9.41 1.14 9.67
CA GLU A 19 -8.28 1.05 10.61
C GLU A 19 -7.35 2.26 10.48
N LEU A 20 -6.95 2.58 9.25
CA LEU A 20 -6.13 3.75 8.93
C LEU A 20 -6.79 5.07 9.34
N LYS A 21 -8.08 5.26 9.04
CA LYS A 21 -8.83 6.46 9.43
C LYS A 21 -8.89 6.60 10.95
N MET A 22 -9.15 5.52 11.68
CA MET A 22 -9.18 5.54 13.15
C MET A 22 -7.81 5.89 13.72
N LYS A 23 -6.75 5.24 13.24
CA LYS A 23 -5.38 5.51 13.71
C LYS A 23 -4.97 6.95 13.41
N TYR A 24 -5.24 7.42 12.20
CA TYR A 24 -4.94 8.80 11.80
C TYR A 24 -5.70 9.83 12.65
N ARG A 25 -6.99 9.61 12.93
CA ARG A 25 -7.76 10.50 13.81
C ARG A 25 -7.14 10.60 15.20
N LYS A 26 -6.73 9.47 15.79
CA LYS A 26 -6.05 9.44 17.11
C LYS A 26 -4.70 10.17 17.10
N MET A 27 -4.01 10.18 15.96
CA MET A 27 -2.71 10.84 15.79
C MET A 27 -2.81 12.22 15.13
N TYR A 28 -4.02 12.74 14.91
CA TYR A 28 -4.20 13.97 14.13
C TYR A 28 -3.56 15.19 14.80
N TRP A 29 -3.47 15.19 16.12
CA TRP A 29 -2.78 16.24 16.88
C TRP A 29 -1.26 16.29 16.63
N LEU A 30 -0.64 15.17 16.20
CA LEU A 30 0.77 15.10 15.80
C LEU A 30 0.98 15.32 14.29
N LEU A 31 0.10 14.75 13.47
CA LEU A 31 0.27 14.73 12.01
C LEU A 31 -0.45 15.89 11.30
N GLY A 32 -1.34 16.58 12.01
CA GLY A 32 -2.16 17.62 11.45
C GLY A 32 -1.40 18.91 11.13
N ARG A 33 -2.09 19.77 10.39
CA ARG A 33 -1.62 21.09 9.97
C ARG A 33 -1.26 22.05 11.11
N HIS A 34 -1.89 21.91 12.28
CA HIS A 34 -1.62 22.75 13.45
C HIS A 34 -0.55 22.16 14.39
N SER A 35 -0.01 20.99 14.08
CA SER A 35 1.06 20.42 14.90
C SER A 35 2.37 21.18 14.67
N ALA A 36 3.05 21.53 15.76
CA ALA A 36 4.36 22.19 15.76
C ALA A 36 5.52 21.28 15.34
N LEU A 37 5.27 19.98 15.10
CA LEU A 37 6.31 19.07 14.64
C LEU A 37 6.83 19.44 13.25
N SER A 38 8.13 19.22 13.04
CA SER A 38 8.75 19.34 11.71
C SER A 38 8.10 18.37 10.71
N VAL A 39 8.11 18.75 9.44
CA VAL A 39 7.61 17.91 8.34
C VAL A 39 8.32 16.55 8.34
N HIS A 40 9.63 16.54 8.58
CA HIS A 40 10.44 15.32 8.69
C HIS A 40 9.90 14.36 9.75
N ASN A 41 9.66 14.84 10.97
CA ASN A 41 9.15 14.01 12.07
C ASN A 41 7.74 13.50 11.80
N LYS A 42 6.88 14.32 11.19
CA LYS A 42 5.54 13.91 10.75
C LYS A 42 5.60 12.80 9.68
N LEU A 43 6.49 12.94 8.71
CA LEU A 43 6.71 11.92 7.67
C LEU A 43 7.26 10.63 8.28
N LEU A 44 8.17 10.72 9.26
CA LEU A 44 8.68 9.56 9.98
C LEU A 44 7.55 8.81 10.69
N LEU A 45 6.68 9.51 11.40
CA LEU A 45 5.48 8.93 12.02
C LEU A 45 4.54 8.27 11.01
N TYR A 46 4.34 8.90 9.84
CA TYR A 46 3.58 8.29 8.75
C TYR A 46 4.23 6.97 8.28
N ARG A 47 5.54 7.00 8.00
CA ARG A 47 6.31 5.84 7.52
C ARG A 47 6.32 4.69 8.54
N GLN A 48 6.36 4.99 9.83
CA GLN A 48 6.49 3.97 10.88
C GLN A 48 5.16 3.46 11.43
N VAL A 49 4.09 4.28 11.43
CA VAL A 49 2.81 3.90 12.05
C VAL A 49 1.72 3.66 11.03
N LEU A 50 1.57 4.54 10.03
CA LEU A 50 0.46 4.46 9.08
C LEU A 50 0.79 3.59 7.87
N LYS A 51 2.01 3.70 7.32
CA LYS A 51 2.44 2.88 6.17
C LYS A 51 2.31 1.38 6.44
N PRO A 52 2.77 0.84 7.59
CA PRO A 52 2.67 -0.60 7.88
C PRO A 52 1.24 -1.16 7.90
N ILE A 53 0.24 -0.35 8.27
CA ILE A 53 -1.14 -0.81 8.40
C ILE A 53 -1.69 -1.27 7.04
N TRP A 54 -1.39 -0.55 5.96
CA TRP A 54 -1.80 -0.93 4.61
C TRP A 54 -0.76 -1.76 3.87
N THR A 55 0.54 -1.58 4.10
CA THR A 55 1.55 -2.44 3.46
C THR A 55 1.52 -3.88 3.97
N TYR A 56 0.90 -4.14 5.12
CA TYR A 56 0.69 -5.50 5.60
C TYR A 56 -0.07 -6.35 4.57
N GLY A 57 0.56 -7.44 4.14
CA GLY A 57 -0.01 -8.38 3.18
C GLY A 57 -0.13 -7.84 1.75
N ILE A 58 0.59 -6.76 1.42
CA ILE A 58 0.53 -6.09 0.11
C ILE A 58 0.89 -7.00 -1.07
N GLN A 59 1.75 -8.00 -0.84
CA GLN A 59 2.11 -9.03 -1.81
C GLN A 59 0.89 -9.86 -2.25
N LEU A 60 -0.10 -10.01 -1.37
CA LEU A 60 -1.32 -10.77 -1.64
C LEU A 60 -2.45 -9.86 -2.13
N TRP A 61 -2.77 -8.80 -1.39
CA TRP A 61 -3.92 -7.95 -1.72
C TRP A 61 -3.62 -6.92 -2.80
N GLY A 62 -2.35 -6.67 -3.14
CA GLY A 62 -1.93 -5.71 -4.18
C GLY A 62 -2.43 -6.04 -5.59
N CYS A 63 -2.83 -7.29 -5.83
CA CYS A 63 -3.48 -7.73 -7.08
C CYS A 63 -4.96 -7.36 -7.19
N THR A 64 -5.51 -6.64 -6.19
CA THR A 64 -6.88 -6.14 -6.23
C THR A 64 -7.12 -5.14 -7.37
N SER A 65 -8.38 -4.82 -7.65
CA SER A 65 -8.75 -3.86 -8.68
C SER A 65 -8.17 -2.46 -8.42
N GLN A 66 -7.90 -1.71 -9.49
CA GLN A 66 -7.40 -0.34 -9.39
C GLN A 66 -8.29 0.53 -8.48
N SER A 67 -9.61 0.37 -8.59
CA SER A 67 -10.58 1.08 -7.74
C SER A 67 -10.35 0.85 -6.24
N ASN A 68 -9.96 -0.36 -5.83
CA ASN A 68 -9.65 -0.69 -4.45
C ASN A 68 -8.28 -0.11 -4.04
N ARG A 69 -7.26 -0.20 -4.89
CA ARG A 69 -5.94 0.42 -4.64
C ARG A 69 -6.05 1.93 -4.45
N MET A 70 -6.89 2.59 -5.26
CA MET A 70 -7.17 4.02 -5.18
C MET A 70 -7.85 4.46 -3.86
N ILE A 71 -8.44 3.55 -3.08
CA ILE A 71 -8.96 3.87 -1.74
C ILE A 71 -7.80 4.19 -0.79
N ILE A 72 -6.73 3.39 -0.83
CA ILE A 72 -5.54 3.58 -0.01
C ILE A 72 -4.72 4.77 -0.53
N GLN A 73 -4.59 4.93 -1.85
CA GLN A 73 -3.91 6.09 -2.44
C GLN A 73 -4.54 7.42 -2.00
N ARG A 74 -5.87 7.53 -2.09
CA ARG A 74 -6.59 8.73 -1.64
C ARG A 74 -6.39 9.01 -0.15
N PHE A 75 -6.29 7.96 0.67
CA PHE A 75 -5.95 8.12 2.09
C PHE A 75 -4.52 8.65 2.27
N GLN A 76 -3.53 8.07 1.57
CA GLN A 76 -2.14 8.54 1.59
C GLN A 76 -2.06 10.02 1.19
N ASN A 77 -2.67 10.41 0.06
CA ASN A 77 -2.67 11.79 -0.42
C ASN A 77 -3.27 12.75 0.62
N LYS A 78 -4.35 12.33 1.29
CA LYS A 78 -4.98 13.14 2.35
C LYS A 78 -4.04 13.35 3.54
N VAL A 79 -3.31 12.33 3.95
CA VAL A 79 -2.35 12.43 5.06
C VAL A 79 -1.16 13.30 4.68
N LEU A 80 -0.54 13.07 3.52
CA LEU A 80 0.60 13.88 3.04
C LEU A 80 0.22 15.36 2.96
N ARG A 81 -0.95 15.67 2.38
CA ARG A 81 -1.46 17.05 2.30
C ARG A 81 -1.65 17.69 3.67
N ALA A 82 -2.10 16.93 4.67
CA ALA A 82 -2.26 17.44 6.03
C ALA A 82 -0.92 17.68 6.74
N ILE A 83 0.09 16.85 6.47
CA ILE A 83 1.43 16.97 7.05
C ILE A 83 2.09 18.29 6.65
N VAL A 84 2.01 18.66 5.36
CA VAL A 84 2.59 19.90 4.83
C VAL A 84 1.63 21.08 4.78
N ASN A 85 0.39 20.90 5.23
CA ASN A 85 -0.68 21.90 5.10
C ASN A 85 -0.86 22.43 3.65
N ALA A 86 -0.80 21.54 2.65
CA ALA A 86 -0.77 21.94 1.25
C ALA A 86 -2.15 22.39 0.71
N PRO A 87 -2.24 23.55 0.04
CA PRO A 87 -3.45 24.02 -0.65
C PRO A 87 -4.00 23.06 -1.70
N TRP A 88 -5.31 23.08 -1.93
CA TRP A 88 -6.03 22.12 -2.79
C TRP A 88 -5.53 22.05 -4.24
N TYR A 89 -5.00 23.16 -4.79
CA TYR A 89 -4.52 23.24 -6.16
C TYR A 89 -3.14 22.59 -6.38
N ILE A 90 -2.40 22.26 -5.31
CA ILE A 90 -1.12 21.55 -5.43
C ILE A 90 -1.41 20.13 -5.91
N ARG A 91 -0.77 19.72 -7.02
CA ARG A 91 -0.90 18.38 -7.59
C ARG A 91 -0.35 17.33 -6.61
N ASN A 92 -1.03 16.19 -6.50
CA ASN A 92 -0.58 15.11 -5.62
C ASN A 92 0.80 14.57 -6.05
N ASP A 93 1.08 14.52 -7.35
CA ASP A 93 2.37 14.04 -7.87
C ASP A 93 3.54 14.89 -7.38
N ASN A 94 3.35 16.22 -7.26
CA ASN A 94 4.35 17.11 -6.69
C ASN A 94 4.56 16.79 -5.20
N LEU A 95 3.49 16.58 -4.44
CA LEU A 95 3.61 16.17 -3.03
C LEU A 95 4.39 14.88 -2.86
N HIS A 96 4.19 13.90 -3.74
CA HIS A 96 4.94 12.64 -3.70
C HIS A 96 6.42 12.83 -4.01
N LYS A 97 6.74 13.66 -5.01
CA LYS A 97 8.13 13.99 -5.37
C LYS A 97 8.84 14.77 -4.27
N ASP A 98 8.22 15.84 -3.76
CA ASP A 98 8.82 16.74 -2.79
C ASP A 98 9.01 16.08 -1.42
N LEU A 99 8.10 15.18 -1.02
CA LEU A 99 8.17 14.45 0.26
C LEU A 99 8.92 13.12 0.17
N ASP A 100 9.40 12.75 -1.02
CA ASP A 100 10.03 11.47 -1.29
C ASP A 100 9.17 10.29 -0.77
N VAL A 101 7.89 10.28 -1.14
CA VAL A 101 6.96 9.22 -0.74
C VAL A 101 6.42 8.53 -1.98
N GLU A 102 6.73 7.25 -2.13
CA GLU A 102 6.19 6.44 -3.21
C GLU A 102 4.66 6.31 -3.17
N ILE A 103 4.07 6.31 -4.37
CA ILE A 103 2.65 5.99 -4.62
C ILE A 103 2.42 4.51 -4.32
N VAL A 104 1.22 4.16 -3.85
CA VAL A 104 0.83 2.79 -3.47
C VAL A 104 1.14 1.75 -4.55
N ASP A 105 0.88 2.07 -5.82
CA ASP A 105 1.13 1.14 -6.94
C ASP A 105 2.62 0.82 -7.10
N ASN A 106 3.52 1.79 -6.90
CA ASN A 106 4.97 1.55 -6.95
C ASN A 106 5.41 0.69 -5.76
N VAL A 107 4.86 0.95 -4.58
CA VAL A 107 5.13 0.13 -3.39
C VAL A 107 4.66 -1.31 -3.61
N ILE A 108 3.52 -1.53 -4.27
CA ILE A 108 3.04 -2.88 -4.58
C ILE A 108 4.06 -3.63 -5.45
N LYS A 109 4.53 -3.02 -6.54
CA LYS A 109 5.53 -3.62 -7.44
C LYS A 109 6.82 -3.93 -6.71
N LEU A 110 7.33 -2.98 -5.93
CA LEU A 110 8.55 -3.14 -5.14
C LEU A 110 8.44 -4.32 -4.15
N TYR A 111 7.31 -4.44 -3.46
CA TYR A 111 7.10 -5.54 -2.50
C TYR A 111 6.89 -6.89 -3.19
N ALA A 112 6.31 -6.91 -4.40
CA ALA A 112 6.17 -8.11 -5.21
C ALA A 112 7.54 -8.61 -5.70
N GLN A 113 8.36 -7.74 -6.27
CA GLN A 113 9.72 -8.04 -6.71
C GLN A 113 10.59 -8.57 -5.56
N ARG A 114 10.56 -7.91 -4.41
CA ARG A 114 11.26 -8.39 -3.20
C ARG A 114 10.71 -9.73 -2.69
N HIS A 115 9.45 -10.05 -2.97
CA HIS A 115 8.90 -11.35 -2.59
C HIS A 115 9.44 -12.46 -3.48
N GLU A 116 9.42 -12.23 -4.78
CA GLU A 116 9.93 -13.15 -5.79
C GLU A 116 11.41 -13.42 -5.58
N GLN A 117 12.24 -12.38 -5.42
CA GLN A 117 13.67 -12.54 -5.12
C GLN A 117 13.92 -13.38 -3.86
N ARG A 118 13.11 -13.19 -2.82
CA ARG A 118 13.19 -14.03 -1.61
C ARG A 118 12.79 -15.48 -1.86
N LEU A 119 11.81 -15.73 -2.73
CA LEU A 119 11.42 -17.09 -3.11
C LEU A 119 12.52 -17.76 -3.94
N GLN A 120 13.17 -17.05 -4.86
CA GLN A 120 14.30 -17.54 -5.65
C GLN A 120 15.55 -17.86 -4.80
N GLN A 121 15.76 -17.16 -3.69
CA GLN A 121 16.88 -17.39 -2.78
C GLN A 121 16.55 -18.36 -1.64
N HIS A 122 15.33 -18.87 -1.58
CA HIS A 122 14.87 -19.69 -0.48
C HIS A 122 15.49 -21.09 -0.53
N VAL A 123 15.89 -21.65 0.62
CA VAL A 123 16.54 -22.98 0.69
C VAL A 123 15.60 -24.11 0.23
N ASN A 124 14.30 -23.95 0.48
CA ASN A 124 13.29 -24.95 0.10
C ASN A 124 12.97 -24.84 -1.40
N ILE A 125 13.23 -25.93 -2.13
CA ILE A 125 12.97 -26.06 -3.57
C ILE A 125 11.50 -25.85 -3.91
N GLU A 126 10.58 -26.29 -3.04
CA GLU A 126 9.14 -26.11 -3.22
C GLU A 126 8.72 -24.63 -3.23
N ALA A 127 9.52 -23.75 -2.61
CA ALA A 127 9.27 -22.32 -2.66
C ALA A 127 9.57 -21.72 -4.05
N HIS A 128 10.51 -22.31 -4.81
CA HIS A 128 10.77 -21.92 -6.20
C HIS A 128 9.63 -22.34 -7.12
N GLN A 129 9.03 -23.51 -6.87
CA GLN A 129 7.88 -24.00 -7.66
C GLN A 129 6.66 -23.06 -7.58
N LEU A 130 6.54 -22.22 -6.54
CA LEU A 130 5.49 -21.20 -6.47
C LEU A 130 5.60 -20.11 -7.54
N LEU A 131 6.78 -19.98 -8.18
CA LEU A 131 7.02 -19.06 -9.29
C LEU A 131 6.72 -19.70 -10.64
N ASP A 132 6.58 -21.02 -10.69
CA ASP A 132 6.23 -21.74 -11.90
C ASP A 132 4.75 -21.45 -12.26
N ASN A 133 4.56 -20.87 -13.44
CA ASN A 133 3.26 -20.39 -13.92
C ASN A 133 2.93 -20.90 -15.33
N ASP A 134 3.70 -21.86 -15.83
CA ASP A 134 3.70 -22.29 -17.25
C ASP A 134 2.37 -22.95 -17.65
N ASP A 135 1.70 -23.65 -16.72
CA ASP A 135 0.46 -24.40 -16.98
C ASP A 135 -0.84 -23.66 -16.55
N LEU A 136 -0.80 -22.33 -16.41
CA LEU A 136 -1.96 -21.59 -15.90
C LEU A 136 -3.09 -21.40 -16.92
N ILE A 137 -3.99 -22.37 -17.00
CA ILE A 137 -5.28 -22.22 -17.71
C ILE A 137 -6.24 -21.38 -16.86
N ARG A 138 -6.68 -20.22 -17.38
CA ARG A 138 -7.55 -19.30 -16.64
C ARG A 138 -8.85 -18.99 -17.36
N ARG A 139 -9.97 -19.21 -16.66
CA ARG A 139 -11.30 -18.76 -17.11
C ARG A 139 -11.51 -17.25 -16.95
N LEU A 140 -10.96 -16.63 -15.89
CA LEU A 140 -11.19 -15.21 -15.57
C LEU A 140 -9.90 -14.40 -15.66
N LYS A 141 -9.95 -13.26 -16.37
CA LYS A 141 -8.88 -12.27 -16.46
C LYS A 141 -8.79 -11.46 -15.17
N ARG A 142 -8.05 -11.97 -14.19
CA ARG A 142 -7.78 -11.26 -12.92
C ARG A 142 -6.28 -11.21 -12.69
N VAL A 143 -5.83 -10.06 -12.21
CA VAL A 143 -4.43 -9.87 -11.81
C VAL A 143 -4.10 -10.83 -10.69
N LYS A 144 -2.98 -11.54 -10.81
CA LYS A 144 -2.45 -12.46 -9.81
C LYS A 144 -1.19 -11.89 -9.14
N PRO A 145 -0.81 -12.37 -7.95
CA PRO A 145 0.37 -11.88 -7.23
C PRO A 145 1.68 -11.88 -8.03
N PHE A 146 1.94 -12.90 -8.85
CA PHE A 146 3.15 -12.97 -9.69
C PHE A 146 3.12 -11.99 -10.86
N GLU A 147 1.96 -11.50 -11.28
CA GLU A 147 1.82 -10.49 -12.36
C GLU A 147 2.04 -9.05 -11.84
N LEU A 148 2.38 -8.90 -10.56
CA LEU A 148 2.70 -7.61 -9.96
C LEU A 148 4.17 -7.22 -10.13
N VAL A 149 5.02 -8.16 -10.54
CA VAL A 149 6.46 -7.98 -10.77
C VAL A 149 6.69 -7.33 -12.13
#